data_AF-A0AAW4EQB6-F1
#
_entry.id   AF-A0AAW4EQB6-F1
#
_cell.length_a   1.000
_cell.length_b   1.000
_cell.length_c   1.000
_cell.angle_alpha   90.00
_cell.angle_beta   90.00
_cell.angle_gamma   90.00
#
_symmetry.space_group_name_H-M   'P 1'
#
loop_
_entity.id
_entity.type
_entity.pdbx_description
1 polymer ?
#
loop_
_entity_poly.entity_id
_entity_poly.type
_entity_poly.pdbx_seq_one_letter_code
_entity_poly.pdbx_strand_id
1 'polypeptide(L)'
;MASRPNPVQLFARVQADDLDGALQNGLMDYIAADADARLLPDHPELPQRLLQAQHDLRTAWAARERYRARAVRLARREAERDARRTPAPAPDVKPALPAAAAAILARAKARAAGKEQ
;
A
#
# COMPACT_ATOMS: atom_id res chain seq x y z
N MET A 1 25.58 -8.11 -19.22
CA MET A 1 26.31 -7.58 -18.05
C MET A 1 25.91 -6.12 -17.91
N ALA A 2 25.23 -5.74 -16.84
CA ALA A 2 24.83 -4.34 -16.66
C ALA A 2 26.10 -3.51 -16.49
N SER A 3 26.27 -2.49 -17.34
CA SER A 3 27.41 -1.58 -17.25
C SER A 3 27.32 -0.80 -15.94
N ARG A 4 28.45 -0.60 -15.26
CA ARG A 4 28.52 0.20 -14.03
C ARG A 4 27.99 1.62 -14.34
N PRO A 5 27.14 2.20 -13.47
CA PRO A 5 26.62 3.55 -13.68
C PRO A 5 27.76 4.59 -13.71
N ASN A 6 27.65 5.60 -14.57
CA ASN A 6 28.69 6.61 -14.76
C ASN A 6 28.72 7.60 -13.57
N PRO A 7 29.80 7.65 -12.77
CA PRO A 7 29.86 8.48 -11.55
C PRO A 7 29.76 9.98 -11.85
N VAL A 8 30.38 10.44 -12.95
CA VAL A 8 30.39 11.87 -13.34
C VAL A 8 28.98 12.32 -13.74
N GLN A 9 28.27 11.47 -14.48
CA GLN A 9 26.89 11.76 -14.88
C GLN A 9 25.94 11.78 -13.69
N LEU A 10 26.08 10.81 -12.77
CA LEU A 10 25.31 10.78 -11.53
C LEU A 10 25.54 12.04 -10.69
N PHE A 11 26.81 12.44 -10.55
CA PHE A 11 27.18 13.61 -9.77
C PHE A 11 26.59 14.89 -10.35
N ALA A 12 26.66 15.09 -11.67
CA ALA A 12 26.06 16.25 -12.32
C ALA A 12 24.55 16.34 -12.06
N ARG A 13 23.83 15.22 -12.07
CA ARG A 13 22.39 15.18 -11.78
C ARG A 13 22.08 15.47 -10.31
N VAL A 14 22.83 14.88 -9.38
CA VAL A 14 22.68 15.16 -7.94
C VAL A 14 22.97 16.63 -7.64
N GLN A 15 23.97 17.23 -8.27
CA GLN A 15 24.29 18.64 -8.13
C GLN A 15 23.20 19.56 -8.72
N ALA A 16 22.50 19.10 -9.76
CA ALA A 16 21.36 19.79 -10.35
C ALA A 16 20.02 19.55 -9.60
N ASP A 17 20.06 18.86 -8.45
CA ASP A 17 18.87 18.43 -7.69
C ASP A 17 17.92 17.49 -8.48
N ASP A 18 18.41 16.88 -9.56
CA ASP A 18 17.69 15.89 -10.38
C ASP A 18 17.90 14.47 -9.82
N LEU A 19 17.31 14.21 -8.66
CA LEU A 19 17.39 12.90 -8.01
C LEU A 19 16.67 11.81 -8.81
N ASP A 20 15.57 12.14 -9.49
CA ASP A 20 14.81 11.18 -10.30
C ASP A 20 15.64 10.73 -11.50
N GLY A 21 16.28 11.65 -12.20
CA GLY A 21 17.21 11.31 -13.26
C GLY A 21 18.43 10.55 -12.74
N ALA A 22 18.97 10.89 -11.57
CA ALA A 22 20.06 10.13 -10.96
C ALA A 22 19.65 8.68 -10.65
N LEU A 23 18.44 8.47 -10.11
CA LEU A 23 17.88 7.14 -9.87
C LEU A 23 17.73 6.34 -11.16
N GLN A 24 17.22 6.95 -12.23
CA GLN A 24 17.12 6.30 -13.55
C GLN A 24 18.48 5.88 -14.12
N ASN A 25 19.55 6.60 -13.78
CA ASN A 25 20.92 6.30 -14.19
C ASN A 25 21.65 5.36 -13.22
N GLY A 26 20.95 4.75 -12.26
CA GLY A 26 21.51 3.74 -11.37
C GLY A 26 22.18 4.31 -10.12
N LEU A 27 21.74 5.45 -9.59
CA LEU A 27 22.30 6.03 -8.35
C LEU A 27 22.33 5.03 -7.19
N MET A 28 21.31 4.17 -7.05
CA MET A 28 21.26 3.16 -5.98
C MET A 28 22.24 2.00 -6.17
N ASP A 29 22.63 1.73 -7.42
CA ASP A 29 23.55 0.64 -7.79
C ASP A 29 25.00 1.12 -7.87
N TYR A 30 25.24 2.43 -7.72
CA TYR A 30 26.57 3.00 -7.68
C TYR A 30 27.33 2.49 -6.45
N ILE A 31 28.50 1.90 -6.70
CA ILE A 31 29.47 1.50 -5.67
C ILE A 31 30.67 2.42 -5.84
N ALA A 32 31.10 3.09 -4.77
CA ALA A 32 32.26 3.97 -4.79
C ALA A 32 33.56 3.17 -5.01
N ALA A 33 34.43 3.69 -5.86
CA ALA A 33 35.80 3.20 -6.03
C ALA A 33 36.79 4.34 -5.79
N ASP A 34 37.97 4.04 -5.25
CA ASP A 34 39.00 5.07 -4.95
C ASP A 34 39.46 5.85 -6.19
N ALA A 35 39.36 5.23 -7.37
CA ALA A 35 39.66 5.89 -8.63
C ALA A 35 38.65 6.99 -8.99
N ASP A 36 37.43 6.96 -8.44
CA ASP A 36 36.36 7.89 -8.79
C ASP A 36 36.66 9.31 -8.32
N ALA A 37 37.39 9.48 -7.21
CA ALA A 37 37.85 10.79 -6.72
C ALA A 37 38.82 11.48 -7.70
N ARG A 38 39.42 10.74 -8.63
CA ARG A 38 40.33 11.26 -9.66
C ARG A 38 39.63 11.53 -11.00
N LEU A 39 38.36 11.15 -11.14
CA LEU A 39 37.61 11.35 -12.40
C LEU A 39 37.33 12.82 -12.67
N LEU A 40 37.15 13.61 -11.61
CA LEU A 40 36.84 15.04 -11.71
C LEU A 40 37.80 15.81 -10.78
N PRO A 41 38.89 16.39 -11.32
CA PRO A 41 39.92 17.04 -10.51
C PRO A 41 39.39 18.19 -9.64
N ASP A 42 38.38 18.91 -10.13
CA ASP A 42 37.76 20.03 -9.41
C ASP A 42 36.79 19.57 -8.30
N HIS A 43 36.44 18.27 -8.27
CA HIS A 43 35.44 17.70 -7.37
C HIS A 43 35.88 16.35 -6.77
N PRO A 44 36.90 16.34 -5.90
CA PRO A 44 37.32 15.12 -5.20
C PRO A 44 36.23 14.56 -4.27
N GLU A 45 35.24 15.37 -3.88
CA GLU A 45 34.10 14.99 -3.05
C GLU A 45 33.03 14.18 -3.79
N LEU A 46 33.15 14.00 -5.11
CA LEU A 46 32.20 13.29 -5.96
C LEU A 46 31.69 11.97 -5.36
N PRO A 47 32.54 10.99 -5.01
CA PRO A 47 32.07 9.72 -4.46
C PRO A 47 31.32 9.91 -3.14
N GLN A 48 31.80 10.81 -2.27
CA GLN A 48 31.16 11.08 -0.98
C GLN A 48 29.77 11.71 -1.14
N ARG A 49 29.62 12.62 -2.10
CA ARG A 49 28.33 13.25 -2.42
C ARG A 49 27.30 12.24 -2.92
N LEU A 50 27.72 11.31 -3.78
CA LEU A 50 26.84 10.23 -4.26
C LEU A 50 26.42 9.29 -3.14
N LEU A 51 27.36 8.91 -2.26
CA LEU A 51 27.05 8.07 -1.09
C LEU A 51 26.09 8.77 -0.12
N GLN A 52 26.26 10.08 0.11
CA GLN A 52 25.34 10.86 0.93
C GLN A 52 23.93 10.87 0.33
N ALA A 53 23.81 11.12 -1.00
CA ALA A 53 22.52 11.08 -1.68
C ALA A 53 21.84 9.70 -1.56
N GLN A 54 22.60 8.60 -1.66
CA GLN A 54 22.06 7.26 -1.40
C GLN A 54 21.56 7.11 0.04
N HIS A 55 22.32 7.60 1.01
CA HIS A 55 21.95 7.52 2.43
C HIS A 55 20.65 8.30 2.71
N ASP A 56 20.54 9.52 2.19
CA ASP A 56 19.38 10.38 2.40
C ASP A 56 18.12 9.76 1.79
N LEU A 57 18.22 9.18 0.59
CA LEU A 57 17.12 8.47 -0.07
C LEU A 57 16.68 7.23 0.72
N ARG A 58 17.62 6.41 1.20
CA ARG A 58 17.29 5.24 2.05
C ARG A 58 16.60 5.68 3.34
N THR A 59 17.07 6.76 3.96
CA THR A 59 16.47 7.33 5.17
C THR A 59 15.05 7.83 4.91
N ALA A 60 14.83 8.53 3.80
CA ALA A 60 13.52 9.01 3.39
C ALA A 60 12.54 7.85 3.15
N TRP A 61 12.98 6.78 2.48
CA TRP A 61 12.16 5.59 2.27
C TRP A 61 11.81 4.88 3.58
N ALA A 62 12.79 4.71 4.48
CA ALA A 62 12.54 4.13 5.80
C ALA A 62 11.55 5.00 6.62
N ALA A 63 11.62 6.32 6.52
CA ALA A 63 10.65 7.22 7.14
C ALA A 63 9.24 7.04 6.56
N ARG A 64 9.12 6.96 5.22
CA ARG A 64 7.85 6.71 4.53
C ARG A 64 7.24 5.37 4.94
N GLU A 65 8.06 4.33 5.07
CA GLU A 65 7.58 3.01 5.47
C GLU A 65 7.07 3.00 6.92
N ARG A 66 7.79 3.65 7.85
CA ARG A 66 7.31 3.84 9.23
C ARG A 66 5.97 4.56 9.29
N TYR A 67 5.80 5.60 8.47
CA TYR A 67 4.54 6.33 8.36
C TYR A 67 3.40 5.43 7.86
N ARG A 68 3.62 4.67 6.79
CA ARG A 68 2.64 3.70 6.26
C ARG A 68 2.25 2.65 7.30
N ALA A 69 3.22 2.06 7.98
CA ALA A 69 2.98 1.09 9.04
C ALA A 69 2.15 1.68 10.19
N ARG A 70 2.40 2.94 10.56
CA ARG A 70 1.59 3.67 11.56
C ARG A 70 0.16 3.88 11.07
N ALA A 71 -0.02 4.31 9.83
CA ALA A 71 -1.34 4.53 9.23
C ALA A 71 -2.19 3.25 9.26
N VAL A 72 -1.61 2.10 8.89
CA VAL A 72 -2.30 0.79 8.97
C VAL A 72 -2.74 0.47 10.39
N ARG A 73 -1.89 0.71 11.40
CA ARG A 73 -2.25 0.46 12.81
C ARG A 73 -3.39 1.37 13.28
N LEU A 74 -3.40 2.63 12.86
CA LEU A 74 -4.45 3.57 13.23
C LEU A 74 -5.78 3.20 12.55
N ALA A 75 -5.77 2.87 11.26
CA ALA A 75 -6.95 2.43 10.53
C ALA A 75 -7.59 1.18 11.18
N ARG A 76 -6.77 0.23 11.64
CA ARG A 76 -7.26 -0.95 12.39
C ARG A 76 -7.97 -0.57 13.68
N ARG A 77 -7.39 0.36 14.46
CA ARG A 77 -7.98 0.82 15.72
C ARG A 77 -9.28 1.60 15.49
N GLU A 78 -9.34 2.39 14.43
CA GLU A 78 -10.54 3.12 14.03
C GLU A 78 -11.65 2.15 13.64
N ALA A 79 -11.37 1.18 12.76
CA ALA A 79 -12.31 0.14 12.38
C ALA A 79 -12.83 -0.67 13.59
N GLU A 80 -11.96 -1.02 14.54
CA GLU A 80 -12.39 -1.71 15.77
C GLU A 80 -13.32 -0.83 16.62
N ARG A 81 -13.01 0.46 16.76
CA ARG A 81 -13.86 1.39 17.51
C ARG A 81 -15.21 1.58 16.84
N ASP A 82 -15.23 1.69 15.51
CA ASP A 82 -16.47 1.84 14.75
C ASP A 82 -17.32 0.57 14.81
N ALA A 83 -16.70 -0.62 14.77
CA ALA A 83 -17.40 -1.88 15.00
C ALA A 83 -18.03 -1.96 16.40
N ARG A 84 -17.33 -1.49 17.44
CA ARG A 84 -17.88 -1.40 18.80
C ARG A 84 -19.00 -0.37 18.94
N ARG A 85 -18.97 0.71 18.14
CA ARG A 85 -19.99 1.77 18.14
C ARG A 85 -21.22 1.42 17.32
N THR A 86 -21.06 0.57 16.31
CA THR A 86 -22.16 0.13 15.46
C THR A 86 -23.05 -0.81 16.28
N PRO A 87 -24.33 -0.48 16.51
CA PRO A 87 -25.25 -1.37 17.17
C PRO A 87 -25.31 -2.70 16.41
N ALA A 88 -25.40 -3.82 17.12
CA ALA A 88 -25.59 -5.12 16.48
C ALA A 88 -26.79 -5.06 15.52
N PRO A 89 -26.69 -5.63 14.31
CA PRO A 89 -27.84 -5.72 13.41
C PRO A 89 -29.00 -6.34 14.17
N ALA A 90 -30.18 -5.73 14.09
CA ALA A 90 -31.36 -6.29 14.74
C ALA A 90 -31.55 -7.74 14.25
N PRO A 91 -31.86 -8.68 15.16
CA PRO A 91 -32.10 -10.06 14.76
C PRO A 91 -33.17 -10.09 13.68
N ASP A 92 -32.96 -10.91 12.66
CA ASP A 92 -33.88 -11.06 11.52
C ASP A 92 -35.12 -11.81 12.01
N VAL A 93 -36.04 -11.08 12.64
CA VAL A 93 -37.32 -11.62 13.10
C VAL A 93 -38.18 -11.79 11.85
N LYS A 94 -38.20 -13.01 11.31
CA LYS A 94 -39.14 -13.37 10.25
C LYS A 94 -40.55 -13.10 10.78
N PRO A 95 -41.31 -12.16 10.20
CA PRO A 95 -42.66 -11.89 10.66
C PRO A 95 -43.47 -13.18 10.53
N ALA A 96 -44.12 -13.58 11.62
CA ALA A 96 -44.98 -14.75 11.62
C ALA A 96 -46.06 -14.58 10.54
N LEU A 97 -46.29 -15.64 9.76
CA LEU A 97 -47.29 -15.62 8.69
C LEU A 97 -48.65 -15.23 9.30
N PRO A 98 -49.31 -14.16 8.82
CA PRO A 98 -50.60 -13.76 9.37
C PRO A 98 -51.61 -14.91 9.25
N ALA A 99 -52.42 -15.11 10.29
CA ALA A 99 -53.32 -16.27 10.42
C ALA A 99 -54.26 -16.45 9.21
N ALA A 100 -54.68 -15.34 8.59
CA ALA A 100 -55.50 -15.36 7.37
C ALA A 100 -54.78 -16.03 6.18
N ALA A 101 -53.49 -15.75 5.99
CA ALA A 101 -52.69 -16.38 4.93
C ALA A 101 -52.44 -17.87 5.23
N ALA A 102 -52.22 -18.23 6.49
CA ALA A 102 -52.11 -19.63 6.89
C ALA A 102 -53.40 -20.42 6.62
N ALA A 103 -54.57 -19.81 6.89
CA ALA A 103 -55.87 -20.42 6.60
C ALA A 103 -56.11 -20.61 5.10
N ILE A 104 -55.67 -19.68 4.24
CA ILE A 104 -55.77 -19.82 2.78
C ILE A 104 -54.88 -20.96 2.29
N LEU A 105 -53.64 -21.06 2.78
CA LEU A 105 -52.73 -22.16 2.43
C LEU A 105 -53.26 -23.52 2.90
N ALA A 106 -53.84 -23.60 4.11
CA ALA A 106 -54.46 -24.83 4.61
C ALA A 106 -55.63 -25.30 3.73
N ARG A 107 -56.48 -24.36 3.29
CA ARG A 107 -57.58 -24.64 2.35
C ARG A 107 -57.08 -25.06 0.97
N ALA A 108 -56.03 -24.40 0.46
CA ALA A 108 -55.41 -24.75 -0.80
C ALA A 108 -54.78 -26.16 -0.77
N LYS A 109 -54.08 -26.50 0.33
CA LYS A 109 -53.53 -27.84 0.55
C LYS A 109 -54.61 -28.92 0.63
N ALA A 110 -55.71 -28.66 1.32
CA ALA A 110 -56.86 -29.58 1.38
C ALA A 110 -57.50 -29.80 0.00
N ARG A 111 -57.62 -28.75 -0.83
CA ARG A 111 -58.11 -28.86 -2.20
C ARG A 111 -57.15 -29.59 -3.14
N ALA A 112 -55.85 -29.48 -2.93
CA ALA A 112 -54.85 -30.21 -3.71
C ALA A 112 -54.83 -31.70 -3.36
N ALA A 113 -54.90 -32.04 -2.07
CA ALA A 113 -54.97 -33.43 -1.61
C ALA A 113 -56.30 -34.13 -1.98
N GLY A 114 -57.40 -33.37 -2.12
CA GLY A 114 -58.69 -33.88 -2.58
C GLY A 114 -58.85 -33.98 -4.10
N LYS A 115 -57.84 -33.59 -4.90
CA LYS A 115 -57.86 -33.67 -6.37
C LYS A 115 -57.11 -34.88 -6.95
N GLU A 116 -56.54 -35.74 -6.10
CA GLU A 116 -55.86 -36.99 -6.48
C GLU A 116 -56.77 -38.24 -6.35
N GLN A 117 -58.10 -38.08 -6.40
CA GLN A 117 -59.06 -39.20 -6.47
C GLN A 117 -59.90 -39.12 -7.74
#